data_AF-A0AAU2QBD3-F1
#
_entry.id   AF-A0AAU2QBD3-F1
#
_cell.length_a   1.000
_cell.length_b   1.000
_cell.length_c   1.000
_cell.angle_alpha   90.00
_cell.angle_beta   90.00
_cell.angle_gamma   90.00
#
_symmetry.space_group_name_H-M   'P 1'
#
loop_
_entity.id
_entity.type
_entity.pdbx_description
1 polymer ?
#
loop_
_entity_poly.entity_id
_entity_poly.type
_entity_poly.pdbx_seq_one_letter_code
_entity_poly.pdbx_strand_id
1 'polypeptide(L)' 'MLEFESDAEDDAPLAQALADGLSPEGGWYADYRSGEERVVVFAGRIFRYTGADDPRRAEAVAYGLSAGVPEHQLDWKD' A
#
# COMPACT_ATOMS: atom_id res chain seq x y z
N MET A 1 5.70 -1.67 -15.60
CA MET A 1 6.01 -0.84 -14.42
C MET A 1 5.56 0.56 -14.76
N LEU A 2 4.69 1.13 -13.95
CA LEU A 2 4.16 2.47 -14.14
C LEU A 2 4.70 3.29 -12.96
N GLU A 3 5.54 4.27 -13.24
CA GLU A 3 6.17 5.12 -12.24
C GLU A 3 5.59 6.54 -12.37
N PHE A 4 5.27 7.14 -11.23
CA PHE A 4 4.82 8.52 -11.13
C PHE A 4 5.61 9.21 -10.03
N GLU A 5 6.00 10.46 -10.28
CA GLU A 5 6.70 11.32 -9.34
C GLU A 5 5.89 12.62 -9.18
N SER A 6 5.80 13.13 -7.95
CA SER A 6 4.97 14.29 -7.60
C SER A 6 5.78 15.24 -6.73
N ASP A 7 5.79 16.53 -7.08
CA ASP A 7 6.31 17.62 -6.24
C ASP A 7 5.40 17.94 -5.04
N ALA A 8 4.22 17.30 -4.95
CA ALA A 8 3.31 17.51 -3.83
C ALA A 8 3.91 16.93 -2.55
N GLU A 9 4.06 17.77 -1.51
CA GLU A 9 4.46 17.36 -0.16
C GLU A 9 3.46 16.41 0.51
N ASP A 10 2.25 16.25 -0.04
CA ASP A 10 1.19 15.41 0.50
C ASP A 10 0.66 14.40 -0.53
N ASP A 11 0.91 13.11 -0.29
CA ASP A 11 0.42 11.99 -1.10
C ASP A 11 -0.98 11.50 -0.65
N ALA A 12 -1.56 12.06 0.41
CA ALA A 12 -2.85 11.63 0.93
C ALA A 12 -3.99 11.62 -0.12
N PRO A 13 -4.11 12.60 -1.03
CA PRO A 13 -5.12 12.56 -2.09
C PRO A 13 -4.96 11.36 -3.03
N LEU A 14 -3.72 10.96 -3.33
CA LEU A 14 -3.44 9.79 -4.16
C LEU A 14 -3.81 8.50 -3.42
N ALA A 15 -3.38 8.36 -2.17
CA ALA A 15 -3.73 7.21 -1.33
C ALA A 15 -5.25 7.03 -1.25
N GLN A 16 -5.99 8.12 -1.04
CA GLN A 16 -7.44 8.09 -0.94
C GLN A 16 -8.09 7.72 -2.28
N ALA A 17 -7.65 8.32 -3.39
CA ALA A 17 -8.19 8.00 -4.71
C ALA A 17 -7.97 6.52 -5.09
N LEU A 18 -6.81 5.96 -4.72
CA LEU A 18 -6.54 4.53 -4.89
C LEU A 18 -7.45 3.68 -3.98
N ALA A 19 -7.62 4.05 -2.72
CA ALA A 19 -8.49 3.33 -1.80
C ALA A 19 -9.95 3.31 -2.26
N ASP A 20 -10.43 4.41 -2.85
CA ASP A 20 -11.79 4.54 -3.36
C ASP A 20 -12.00 3.83 -4.72
N GLY A 21 -10.94 3.74 -5.54
CA GLY A 21 -11.00 3.22 -6.90
C GLY A 21 -10.67 1.72 -7.03
N LEU A 22 -9.94 1.14 -6.08
CA LEU A 22 -9.57 -0.28 -6.12
C LEU A 22 -10.79 -1.18 -5.86
N SER A 23 -10.87 -2.28 -6.62
CA SER A 23 -11.87 -3.32 -6.38
C SER A 23 -11.55 -4.06 -5.06
N PRO A 24 -12.54 -4.25 -4.16
CA PRO A 24 -12.34 -5.06 -2.96
C PRO A 24 -12.20 -6.55 -3.26
N GLU A 25 -12.62 -6.98 -4.45
CA GLU A 25 -12.51 -8.35 -4.93
C GLU A 25 -11.30 -8.52 -5.85
N GLY A 26 -10.62 -9.67 -5.78
CA GLY A 26 -9.53 -10.03 -6.70
C GLY A 26 -8.12 -9.72 -6.19
N GLY A 27 -7.97 -9.32 -4.92
CA GLY A 27 -6.65 -9.09 -4.32
C GLY A 27 -5.90 -7.89 -4.90
N TRP A 28 -6.62 -6.86 -5.34
CA TRP A 28 -6.00 -5.64 -5.85
C TRP A 28 -5.47 -4.78 -4.73
N TYR A 29 -4.23 -4.31 -4.90
CA TYR A 29 -3.61 -3.34 -4.03
C TYR A 29 -2.61 -2.50 -4.85
N ALA A 30 -2.21 -1.37 -4.29
CA ALA A 30 -1.09 -0.58 -4.77
C ALA A 30 -0.10 -0.36 -3.63
N ASP A 31 1.19 -0.35 -3.94
CA ASP A 31 2.21 0.11 -3.01
C ASP A 31 3.12 1.14 -3.69
N TYR A 32 3.56 2.12 -2.90
CA TYR A 32 4.50 3.14 -3.33
C TYR A 32 5.25 3.73 -2.14
N ARG A 33 6.29 4.53 -2.43
CA ARG A 33 7.08 5.25 -1.43
C ARG A 33 6.65 6.71 -1.38
N SER A 34 6.47 7.23 -0.17
CA SER A 34 6.26 8.66 0.11
C SER A 34 7.33 9.10 1.10
N GLY A 35 8.41 9.71 0.58
CA GLY A 35 9.63 9.96 1.36
C GLY A 35 10.21 8.68 1.96
N GLU A 36 10.31 8.64 3.29
CA GLU A 36 10.81 7.48 4.03
C GLU A 36 9.73 6.42 4.34
N GLU A 37 8.46 6.74 4.10
CA GLU A 37 7.34 5.83 4.35
C GLU A 37 7.03 4.96 3.13
N ARG A 38 6.62 3.72 3.38
CA ARG A 38 5.90 2.91 2.39
C ARG A 38 4.42 3.09 2.63
N VAL A 39 3.68 3.32 1.55
CA VAL A 39 2.23 3.39 1.54
C VAL A 39 1.70 2.15 0.83
N VAL A 40 0.84 1.39 1.48
CA VAL A 40 0.14 0.24 0.90
C VAL A 40 -1.35 0.52 0.94
N VAL A 41 -1.99 0.47 -0.22
CA VAL A 41 -3.38 0.82 -0.41
C VAL A 41 -4.16 -0.39 -0.92
N PHE A 42 -5.18 -0.76 -0.17
CA PHE A 42 -6.23 -1.69 -0.56
C PHE A 42 -7.55 -0.93 -0.72
N ALA A 43 -8.58 -1.58 -1.25
CA ALA A 43 -9.93 -1.01 -1.30
C ALA A 43 -10.41 -0.57 0.09
N GLY A 44 -10.64 0.74 0.27
CA GLY A 44 -11.09 1.35 1.52
C GLY A 44 -10.10 1.29 2.69
N ARG A 45 -8.83 0.89 2.47
CA ARG A 45 -7.84 0.75 3.56
C ARG A 45 -6.45 1.18 3.13
N ILE A 46 -5.84 2.05 3.92
CA ILE A 46 -4.48 2.57 3.69
C ILE A 46 -3.62 2.21 4.90
N PHE A 47 -2.43 1.68 4.63
CA PHE A 47 -1.38 1.44 5.63
C PHE A 47 -0.16 2.29 5.29
N ARG A 48 0.44 2.90 6.31
CA ARG A 48 1.69 3.67 6.20
C ARG A 48 2.65 3.19 7.27
N TYR A 49 3.90 2.97 6.88
CA TYR A 49 4.94 2.48 7.79
C TYR A 49 6.35 2.81 7.31
N THR A 50 7.29 2.85 8.25
CA THR A 50 8.69 3.19 7.96
C THR A 50 9.61 2.02 8.27
N GLY A 51 10.22 1.46 7.22
CA GLY A 51 11.16 0.34 7.34
C GLY A 51 10.49 -1.01 7.63
N ALA A 52 11.30 -2.07 7.55
CA ALA A 52 10.82 -3.45 7.61
C ALA A 52 10.36 -3.92 9.00
N ASP A 53 10.86 -3.29 10.07
CA ASP A 53 10.57 -3.67 11.46
C ASP A 53 9.35 -2.95 12.05
N ASP A 54 8.69 -2.06 11.29
CA ASP A 54 7.49 -1.37 11.76
C ASP A 54 6.33 -2.39 11.90
N PRO A 55 5.68 -2.49 13.08
CA PRO A 55 4.59 -3.43 13.30
C PRO A 55 3.41 -3.24 12.34
N ARG A 56 3.22 -2.03 11.80
CA ARG A 56 2.19 -1.74 10.80
C ARG A 56 2.43 -2.49 9.48
N ARG A 57 3.68 -2.87 9.18
CA ARG A 57 3.98 -3.76 8.04
C ARG A 57 3.31 -5.11 8.21
N ALA A 58 3.38 -5.70 9.40
CA ALA A 58 2.73 -6.98 9.69
C ALA A 58 1.21 -6.88 9.57
N GLU A 59 0.62 -5.75 10.00
CA GLU A 59 -0.82 -5.48 9.82
C GLU A 59 -1.21 -5.40 8.34
N ALA A 60 -0.41 -4.70 7.51
CA ALA A 60 -0.65 -4.59 6.08
C ALA A 60 -0.57 -5.95 5.38
N VAL A 61 0.42 -6.79 5.73
CA VAL A 61 0.56 -8.15 5.22
C VAL A 61 -0.63 -9.01 5.63
N ALA A 62 -1.01 -9.00 6.92
CA ALA A 62 -2.15 -9.77 7.40
C ALA A 62 -3.45 -9.37 6.68
N TYR A 63 -3.65 -8.06 6.44
CA TYR A 63 -4.79 -7.58 5.67
C TYR A 63 -4.74 -8.07 4.22
N GLY A 64 -3.60 -7.95 3.53
CA GLY A 64 -3.45 -8.41 2.15
C GLY A 64 -3.75 -9.91 1.99
N LEU A 65 -3.27 -10.74 2.91
CA LEU A 65 -3.58 -12.17 2.92
C LEU A 65 -5.08 -12.41 3.08
N SER A 66 -5.76 -11.66 3.96
CA SER A 66 -7.22 -11.76 4.14
C SER A 66 -8.01 -11.29 2.91
N ALA A 67 -7.45 -10.35 2.14
CA ALA A 67 -8.01 -9.86 0.88
C ALA A 67 -7.71 -10.80 -0.32
N GLY A 68 -7.02 -11.92 -0.09
CA GLY A 68 -6.70 -12.92 -1.11
C GLY A 68 -5.44 -12.61 -1.92
N VAL A 69 -4.61 -11.67 -1.49
CA VAL A 69 -3.32 -11.39 -2.13
C VAL A 69 -2.33 -12.52 -1.82
N PRO A 70 -1.65 -13.10 -2.82
CA PRO A 70 -0.62 -14.10 -2.58
C PRO A 70 0.53 -13.54 -1.72
N GLU A 71 1.01 -14.32 -0.74
CA GLU A 71 2.06 -13.90 0.20
C GLU A 71 3.31 -13.32 -0.49
N HIS A 72 3.74 -13.92 -1.60
CA HIS A 72 4.92 -13.47 -2.34
C HIS A 72 4.78 -12.07 -2.97
N GLN A 73 3.56 -11.57 -3.17
CA GLN A 73 3.32 -10.20 -3.64
C GLN A 73 3.41 -9.19 -2.49
N LEU A 74 3.24 -9.65 -1.24
CA LEU A 74 3.34 -8.83 -0.02
C LEU A 74 4.78 -8.81 0.56
N ASP A 75 5.76 -9.38 -0.15
CA ASP A 75 7.18 -9.29 0.19
C ASP A 75 7.78 -7.97 -0.32
N TRP A 76 7.30 -6.85 0.22
CA TRP A 76 7.86 -5.55 -0.10
C TRP A 76 9.25 -5.45 0.50
N LYS A 77 10.26 -5.42 -0.37
CA LYS A 77 11.66 -5.18 -0.01
C LYS A 77 11.88 -3.66 0.06
N ASP A 78 12.52 -3.22 1.12
CA ASP A 78 13.06 -1.87 1.26
C ASP A 78 14.46 -1.78 0.63
#